data_AF-A0A194R892-F1
#
_entry.id   AF-A0A194R892-F1
#
_cell.length_a   1.000
_cell.length_b   1.000
_cell.length_c   1.000
_cell.angle_alpha   90.00
_cell.angle_beta   90.00
_cell.angle_gamma   90.00
#
_symmetry.space_group_name_H-M   'P 1'
#
loop_
_entity.id
_entity.type
_entity.pdbx_description
1 polymer ?
#
loop_
_entity_poly.entity_id
_entity_poly.type
_entity_poly.pdbx_seq_one_letter_code
_entity_poly.pdbx_strand_id
1 'polypeptide(L)'
;MDLVEELGGYNYTVDIFGHCGARKCPNNDTLNCYKIIERDYYFNLVLEDSVAIDHITERMALAMMHYSIPLVKGGKEYERYLPPGSYININNQTLKELGAIIDYLIRNPDVYEYFFDWKQYYSYALRPKDYVCDLCELLNKNKITQRIEDFRGWWNPFYFVECHQKKMFDMFNINYD
;
A
#
# COMPACT_ATOMS: atom_id res chain seq x y z
N MET A 1 -19.58 10.37 -6.60
CA MET A 1 -19.47 9.33 -5.57
C MET A 1 -18.08 8.77 -5.56
N ASP A 2 -17.26 9.37 -4.71
CA ASP A 2 -15.90 8.93 -4.37
C ASP A 2 -15.88 8.33 -2.96
N LEU A 3 -14.71 7.92 -2.48
CA LEU A 3 -14.58 7.31 -1.15
C LEU A 3 -14.95 8.29 -0.02
N VAL A 4 -14.67 9.58 -0.20
CA VAL A 4 -14.92 10.60 0.83
C VAL A 4 -16.42 10.80 1.00
N GLU A 5 -17.16 10.90 -0.11
CA GLU A 5 -18.63 10.98 -0.12
C GLU A 5 -19.27 9.73 0.49
N GLU A 6 -18.79 8.54 0.12
CA GLU A 6 -19.30 7.27 0.66
C GLU A 6 -19.11 7.17 2.18
N LEU A 7 -17.89 7.44 2.67
CA LEU A 7 -17.59 7.36 4.10
C LEU A 7 -18.25 8.49 4.91
N GLY A 8 -18.48 9.66 4.28
CA GLY A 8 -19.27 10.73 4.86
C GLY A 8 -20.70 10.30 5.19
N GLY A 9 -21.29 9.38 4.42
CA GLY A 9 -22.61 8.80 4.69
C GLY A 9 -22.68 8.00 6.00
N TYR A 10 -21.55 7.48 6.48
CA TYR A 10 -21.41 6.79 7.76
C TYR A 10 -20.92 7.71 8.89
N ASN A 11 -20.82 9.03 8.64
CA ASN A 11 -20.24 10.02 9.56
C ASN A 11 -18.75 9.76 9.86
N TYR A 12 -18.01 9.24 8.88
CA TYR A 12 -16.55 9.11 8.93
C TYR A 12 -15.86 10.14 8.03
N THR A 13 -14.57 10.36 8.29
CA THR A 13 -13.75 11.32 7.54
C THR A 13 -12.53 10.63 6.96
N VAL A 14 -12.00 11.20 5.87
CA VAL A 14 -10.75 10.77 5.24
C VAL A 14 -9.80 11.96 5.24
N ASP A 15 -8.64 11.81 5.86
CA ASP A 15 -7.57 12.78 5.79
C ASP A 15 -6.50 12.30 4.79
N ILE A 16 -6.10 13.20 3.89
CA ILE A 16 -5.04 12.94 2.91
C ILE A 16 -3.78 13.69 3.35
N PHE A 17 -2.71 12.94 3.60
CA PHE A 17 -1.39 13.48 3.94
C PHE A 17 -0.48 13.58 2.71
N GLY A 18 0.40 14.58 2.71
CA GLY A 18 1.46 14.72 1.72
C GLY A 18 1.18 15.80 0.68
N HIS A 19 1.74 15.66 -0.52
CA HIS A 19 1.62 16.69 -1.57
C HIS A 19 0.19 16.80 -2.10
N CYS A 20 -0.50 15.68 -2.27
CA CYS A 20 -1.85 15.59 -2.83
C CYS A 20 -2.96 16.00 -1.84
N GLY A 21 -2.63 16.29 -0.58
CA GLY A 21 -3.61 16.58 0.46
C GLY A 21 -3.28 17.83 1.27
N ALA A 22 -4.27 18.26 2.06
CA ALA A 22 -4.16 19.43 2.92
C ALA A 22 -3.28 19.17 4.16
N ARG A 23 -3.20 17.92 4.64
CA ARG A 23 -2.40 17.55 5.81
C ARG A 23 -0.94 17.34 5.40
N LYS A 24 -0.01 17.79 6.23
CA LYS A 24 1.43 17.59 6.03
C LYS A 24 1.99 16.72 7.13
N CYS A 25 2.98 15.89 6.78
CA CYS A 25 3.71 15.11 7.75
C CYS A 25 4.56 16.04 8.63
N PRO A 26 4.65 15.79 9.95
CA PRO A 26 5.55 16.53 10.82
C PRO A 26 6.97 16.50 10.29
N ASN A 27 7.61 17.66 10.23
CA ASN A 27 8.97 17.84 9.70
C ASN A 27 9.16 17.37 8.24
N ASN A 28 8.07 17.22 7.48
CA ASN A 28 8.09 16.63 6.14
C ASN A 28 8.68 15.20 6.12
N ASP A 29 8.54 14.47 7.22
CA ASP A 29 9.04 13.10 7.39
C ASP A 29 7.86 12.10 7.37
N THR A 30 7.87 11.23 6.35
CA THR A 30 6.87 10.18 6.15
C THR A 30 6.73 9.27 7.37
N LEU A 31 7.81 8.91 8.06
CA LEU A 31 7.74 8.03 9.23
C LEU A 31 6.93 8.65 10.37
N ASN A 32 6.99 9.98 10.51
CA ASN A 32 6.18 10.67 11.52
C ASN A 32 4.70 10.74 11.13
N CYS A 33 4.38 10.73 9.83
CA CYS A 33 3.00 10.55 9.37
C CYS A 33 2.44 9.20 9.82
N TYR A 34 3.19 8.11 9.63
CA TYR A 34 2.72 6.78 10.03
C TYR A 34 2.50 6.66 11.54
N LYS A 35 3.28 7.36 12.38
CA LYS A 35 3.01 7.44 13.83
C LYS A 35 1.70 8.18 14.17
N ILE A 36 1.34 9.19 13.37
CA ILE A 36 0.04 9.86 13.51
C ILE A 36 -1.08 8.92 13.07
N ILE A 37 -0.90 8.25 11.92
CA ILE A 37 -1.85 7.27 11.39
C ILE A 37 -2.13 6.19 12.43
N GLU A 38 -1.08 5.61 13.02
CA GLU A 38 -1.17 4.62 14.10
C GLU A 38 -1.99 5.10 15.31
N ARG A 39 -1.81 6.37 15.70
CA ARG A 39 -2.42 6.90 16.93
C ARG A 39 -3.87 7.33 16.72
N ASP A 40 -4.15 7.93 15.56
CA ASP A 40 -5.36 8.73 15.35
C ASP A 40 -6.33 8.12 14.31
N TYR A 41 -5.93 7.06 13.59
CA TYR A 41 -6.71 6.50 12.48
C TYR A 41 -6.86 4.97 12.58
N TYR A 42 -8.04 4.47 12.18
CA TYR A 42 -8.31 3.03 12.09
C TYR A 42 -7.65 2.38 10.86
N PHE A 43 -7.62 3.11 9.74
CA PHE A 43 -7.22 2.55 8.46
C PHE A 43 -6.13 3.38 7.80
N ASN A 44 -5.24 2.69 7.10
CA ASN A 44 -4.26 3.31 6.22
C ASN A 44 -4.50 2.84 4.78
N LEU A 45 -4.66 3.77 3.84
CA LEU A 45 -4.83 3.46 2.43
C LEU A 45 -3.45 3.23 1.79
N VAL A 46 -3.19 2.00 1.38
CA VAL A 46 -1.96 1.62 0.66
C VAL A 46 -2.30 1.42 -0.81
N LEU A 47 -2.06 2.46 -1.59
CA LEU A 47 -2.34 2.47 -3.03
C LEU A 47 -1.02 2.32 -3.78
N GLU A 48 -0.88 1.24 -4.52
CA GLU A 48 0.27 1.02 -5.40
C GLU A 48 0.05 1.70 -6.75
N ASP A 49 1.11 2.31 -7.27
CA ASP A 49 1.06 3.05 -8.54
C ASP A 49 0.85 2.12 -9.75
N SER A 50 1.09 0.82 -9.56
CA SER A 50 0.85 -0.21 -10.58
C SER A 50 0.27 -1.48 -9.97
N VAL A 51 -0.60 -2.14 -10.73
CA VAL A 51 -1.16 -3.45 -10.38
C VAL A 51 -0.37 -4.50 -11.15
N ALA A 52 0.72 -4.99 -10.55
CA ALA A 52 1.58 -6.00 -11.14
C ALA A 52 1.87 -7.14 -10.16
N ILE A 53 2.24 -8.30 -10.70
CA ILE A 53 2.71 -9.45 -9.90
C ILE A 53 4.02 -9.04 -9.21
N ASP A 54 4.18 -9.46 -7.96
CA ASP A 54 5.35 -9.16 -7.11
C ASP A 54 5.62 -7.67 -6.83
N HIS A 55 4.72 -6.77 -7.24
CA HIS A 55 4.85 -5.34 -7.01
C HIS A 55 4.28 -4.95 -5.64
N ILE A 56 5.16 -4.97 -4.63
CA ILE A 56 4.90 -4.52 -3.26
C ILE A 56 5.98 -3.51 -2.89
N THR A 57 5.59 -2.30 -2.48
CA THR A 57 6.54 -1.22 -2.22
C THR A 57 6.79 -0.98 -0.72
N GLU A 58 7.65 -0.01 -0.43
CA GLU A 58 7.91 0.46 0.93
C GLU A 58 6.64 0.96 1.63
N ARG A 59 5.62 1.41 0.89
CA ARG A 59 4.33 1.86 1.45
C ARG A 59 3.68 0.74 2.26
N MET A 60 3.66 -0.47 1.70
CA MET A 60 3.09 -1.61 2.40
C MET A 60 3.95 -2.01 3.60
N ALA A 61 5.27 -2.04 3.45
CA ALA A 61 6.18 -2.36 4.56
C ALA A 61 6.04 -1.38 5.73
N LEU A 62 5.95 -0.08 5.44
CA LEU A 62 5.69 0.96 6.44
C LEU A 62 4.32 0.74 7.09
N ALA A 63 3.26 0.52 6.32
CA ALA A 63 1.93 0.24 6.88
C ALA A 63 1.94 -0.97 7.84
N MET A 64 2.64 -2.05 7.49
CA MET A 64 2.79 -3.23 8.34
C MET A 64 3.57 -2.96 9.64
N MET A 65 4.46 -1.97 9.68
CA MET A 65 5.22 -1.60 10.89
C MET A 65 4.36 -0.89 11.94
N HIS A 66 3.19 -0.36 11.58
CA HIS A 66 2.34 0.46 12.43
C HIS A 66 1.01 -0.24 12.78
N TYR A 67 0.24 0.32 13.71
CA TYR A 67 -1.07 -0.22 14.15
C TYR A 67 -2.23 0.55 13.52
N SER A 68 -2.48 0.28 12.24
CA SER A 68 -3.68 0.69 11.50
C SER A 68 -3.91 -0.36 10.43
N ILE A 69 -5.16 -0.78 10.18
CA ILE A 69 -5.42 -1.83 9.17
C ILE A 69 -5.13 -1.27 7.76
N PRO A 70 -4.26 -1.90 6.97
CA PRO A 70 -3.98 -1.42 5.62
C PRO A 70 -5.08 -1.85 4.65
N LEU A 71 -5.67 -0.87 3.96
CA LEU A 71 -6.60 -1.05 2.86
C LEU A 71 -5.82 -0.96 1.56
N VAL A 72 -5.60 -2.10 0.91
CA VAL A 72 -4.59 -2.24 -0.14
C VAL A 72 -5.22 -2.35 -1.52
N LYS A 73 -4.82 -1.45 -2.43
CA LYS A 73 -5.12 -1.55 -3.87
C LYS A 73 -3.81 -1.67 -4.63
N GLY A 74 -3.56 -2.80 -5.28
CA GLY A 74 -2.27 -3.09 -5.93
C GLY A 74 -2.20 -4.50 -6.52
N GLY A 75 -1.05 -5.16 -6.44
CA GLY A 75 -0.80 -6.50 -7.02
C GLY A 75 -1.79 -7.61 -6.62
N LYS A 76 -1.73 -8.75 -7.32
CA LYS A 76 -2.67 -9.87 -7.17
C LYS A 76 -2.27 -10.97 -6.17
N GLU A 77 -1.01 -10.99 -5.70
CA GLU A 77 -0.46 -12.11 -4.91
C GLU A 77 0.12 -11.66 -3.56
N TYR A 78 -0.55 -10.73 -2.89
CA TYR A 78 -0.11 -10.24 -1.57
C TYR A 78 -0.05 -11.34 -0.51
N GLU A 79 -0.89 -12.36 -0.64
CA GLU A 79 -1.01 -13.49 0.29
C GLU A 79 0.28 -14.32 0.36
N ARG A 80 1.13 -14.25 -0.67
CA ARG A 80 2.44 -14.91 -0.71
C ARG A 80 3.49 -14.18 0.13
N TYR A 81 3.31 -12.88 0.35
CA TYR A 81 4.32 -11.98 0.89
C TYR A 81 3.94 -11.38 2.25
N LEU A 82 2.65 -11.35 2.57
CA LEU A 82 2.11 -10.72 3.77
C LEU A 82 1.51 -11.76 4.71
N PRO A 83 1.60 -11.55 6.04
CA PRO A 83 0.94 -12.41 7.00
C PRO A 83 -0.58 -12.51 6.72
N PRO A 84 -1.17 -13.71 6.75
CA PRO A 84 -2.62 -13.87 6.57
C PRO A 84 -3.41 -13.02 7.57
N GLY A 85 -4.45 -12.33 7.09
CA GLY A 85 -5.30 -11.49 7.93
C GLY A 85 -4.68 -10.15 8.35
N SER A 86 -3.52 -9.75 7.81
CA SER A 86 -2.85 -8.49 8.18
C SER A 86 -3.35 -7.24 7.44
N TYR A 87 -4.15 -7.41 6.38
CA TYR A 87 -4.59 -6.33 5.49
C TYR A 87 -5.94 -6.67 4.84
N ILE A 88 -6.55 -5.67 4.20
CA ILE A 88 -7.76 -5.86 3.39
C ILE A 88 -7.40 -5.54 1.94
N ASN A 89 -7.50 -6.54 1.05
CA ASN A 89 -7.39 -6.32 -0.39
C ASN A 89 -8.67 -5.66 -0.91
N ILE A 90 -8.56 -4.45 -1.46
CA ILE A 90 -9.68 -3.66 -1.97
C ILE A 90 -9.74 -3.59 -3.51
N ASN A 91 -9.02 -4.48 -4.20
CA ASN A 91 -8.96 -4.48 -5.67
C ASN A 91 -10.32 -4.71 -6.35
N ASN A 92 -11.20 -5.52 -5.74
CA ASN A 92 -12.45 -5.97 -6.35
C ASN A 92 -13.70 -5.39 -5.68
N GLN A 93 -13.52 -4.51 -4.70
CA GLN A 93 -14.60 -3.94 -3.90
C GLN A 93 -15.10 -2.65 -4.55
N THR A 94 -16.41 -2.52 -4.63
CA THR A 94 -17.06 -1.24 -4.90
C THR A 94 -16.88 -0.29 -3.71
N LEU A 95 -17.05 1.02 -3.93
CA LEU A 95 -16.99 2.00 -2.83
C LEU A 95 -18.00 1.68 -1.73
N LYS A 96 -19.23 1.25 -2.10
CA LYS A 96 -20.27 0.87 -1.13
C LYS A 96 -19.88 -0.33 -0.27
N GLU A 97 -19.33 -1.36 -0.89
CA GLU A 97 -18.84 -2.54 -0.16
C GLU A 97 -17.68 -2.16 0.76
N LEU A 98 -16.77 -1.31 0.28
CA LEU A 98 -15.66 -0.81 1.10
C LEU A 98 -16.15 0.03 2.28
N GLY A 99 -17.12 0.93 2.07
CA GLY A 99 -17.76 1.71 3.12
C GLY A 99 -18.40 0.83 4.19
N ALA A 100 -19.16 -0.19 3.77
CA ALA A 100 -19.78 -1.16 4.68
C ALA A 100 -18.75 -1.99 5.47
N ILE A 101 -17.63 -2.40 4.84
CA ILE A 101 -16.54 -3.12 5.52
C ILE A 101 -15.89 -2.24 6.59
N ILE A 102 -15.54 -0.99 6.24
CA ILE A 102 -14.92 -0.03 7.16
C ILE A 102 -15.83 0.21 8.37
N ASP A 103 -17.10 0.48 8.10
CA ASP A 103 -18.12 0.71 9.11
C ASP A 103 -18.33 -0.51 10.02
N TYR A 104 -18.41 -1.70 9.45
CA TYR A 104 -18.50 -2.95 10.22
C TYR A 104 -17.30 -3.09 11.17
N LEU A 105 -16.07 -2.88 10.69
CA LEU A 105 -14.87 -3.03 11.50
C LEU A 105 -14.77 -1.98 12.61
N ILE A 106 -15.16 -0.72 12.34
CA ILE A 106 -15.18 0.32 13.39
C ILE A 106 -16.20 -0.03 14.49
N ARG A 107 -17.36 -0.61 14.13
CA ARG A 107 -18.40 -0.99 15.09
C ARG A 107 -18.12 -2.30 15.84
N ASN A 108 -17.18 -3.11 15.39
CA ASN A 108 -16.83 -4.40 16.00
C ASN A 108 -15.33 -4.45 16.34
N PRO A 109 -14.92 -3.83 17.47
CA PRO A 109 -13.51 -3.69 17.85
C PRO A 109 -12.77 -5.01 17.98
N ASP A 110 -13.45 -6.05 18.45
CA ASP A 110 -12.94 -7.42 18.54
C ASP A 110 -12.54 -7.99 17.18
N VAL A 111 -13.31 -7.71 16.13
CA VAL A 111 -12.94 -8.11 14.76
C VAL A 111 -11.81 -7.23 14.22
N TYR A 112 -11.83 -5.93 14.52
CA TYR A 112 -10.76 -5.01 14.14
C TYR A 112 -9.42 -5.42 14.76
N GLU A 113 -9.40 -5.78 16.05
CA GLU A 113 -8.20 -6.20 16.78
C GLU A 113 -7.57 -7.48 16.19
N TYR A 114 -8.38 -8.42 15.69
CA TYR A 114 -7.90 -9.65 15.07
C TYR A 114 -6.94 -9.42 13.89
N PHE A 115 -7.03 -8.27 13.20
CA PHE A 115 -6.10 -7.92 12.12
C PHE A 115 -4.66 -7.67 12.58
N PHE A 116 -4.41 -7.63 13.90
CA PHE A 116 -3.08 -7.42 14.47
C PHE A 116 -2.50 -8.67 15.12
N ASP A 117 -3.25 -9.79 15.18
CA ASP A 117 -2.79 -11.04 15.79
C ASP A 117 -1.49 -11.56 15.17
N TRP A 118 -1.27 -11.33 13.87
CA TRP A 118 -0.05 -11.73 13.19
C TRP A 118 1.22 -11.09 13.78
N LYS A 119 1.12 -9.93 14.43
CA LYS A 119 2.27 -9.21 15.00
C LYS A 119 2.91 -9.94 16.19
N GLN A 120 2.23 -10.93 16.77
CA GLN A 120 2.83 -11.81 17.77
C GLN A 120 3.82 -12.83 17.16
N TYR A 121 3.74 -13.06 15.85
CA TYR A 121 4.54 -14.06 15.13
C TYR A 121 5.55 -13.43 14.16
N TYR A 122 5.24 -12.25 13.61
CA TYR A 122 6.07 -11.59 12.61
C TYR A 122 6.33 -10.12 12.98
N SER A 123 7.48 -9.61 12.56
CA SER A 123 7.86 -8.21 12.72
C SER A 123 8.43 -7.67 11.41
N TYR A 124 8.05 -6.43 11.06
CA TYR A 124 8.68 -5.69 9.98
C TYR A 124 9.70 -4.72 10.57
N ALA A 125 10.90 -4.69 9.98
CA ALA A 125 11.96 -3.78 10.36
C ALA A 125 12.68 -3.28 9.11
N LEU A 126 13.06 -2.00 9.12
CA LEU A 126 13.92 -1.44 8.09
C LEU A 126 15.28 -2.16 8.16
N ARG A 127 15.66 -2.83 7.07
CA ARG A 127 16.98 -3.44 6.99
C ARG A 127 18.06 -2.36 6.84
N PRO A 128 19.22 -2.49 7.51
CA PRO A 128 20.38 -1.64 7.27
C PRO A 128 20.78 -1.67 5.79
N LYS A 129 21.36 -0.59 5.27
CA LYS A 129 21.72 -0.43 3.84
C LYS A 129 22.83 -1.37 3.35
N ASP A 130 23.36 -2.21 4.23
CA ASP A 130 24.53 -3.06 4.03
C ASP A 130 24.28 -4.14 2.96
N TYR A 131 23.01 -4.44 2.61
CA TYR A 131 22.63 -5.36 1.54
C TYR A 131 23.13 -4.96 0.14
N VAL A 132 23.45 -3.69 -0.07
CA VAL A 132 24.01 -3.22 -1.36
C VAL A 132 25.39 -3.83 -1.60
N CYS A 133 26.15 -4.12 -0.53
CA CYS A 133 27.44 -4.79 -0.64
C CYS A 133 27.28 -6.24 -1.12
N ASP A 134 26.31 -6.98 -0.58
CA ASP A 134 26.04 -8.36 -1.01
C ASP A 134 25.62 -8.42 -2.48
N LEU A 135 24.74 -7.50 -2.90
CA LEU A 135 24.34 -7.37 -4.31
C LEU A 135 25.55 -7.04 -5.19
N CYS A 136 26.39 -6.08 -4.77
CA CYS A 136 27.60 -5.70 -5.49
C CYS A 136 28.57 -6.88 -5.63
N GLU A 137 28.77 -7.66 -4.57
CA GLU A 137 29.63 -8.85 -4.61
C GLU A 137 29.06 -9.90 -5.58
N LEU A 138 27.75 -10.18 -5.54
CA LEU A 138 27.09 -11.12 -6.44
C LEU A 138 27.21 -10.69 -7.91
N LEU A 139 26.99 -9.42 -8.21
CA LEU A 139 27.13 -8.85 -9.56
C LEU A 139 28.58 -8.92 -10.05
N ASN A 140 29.57 -8.73 -9.17
CA ASN A 140 30.99 -8.80 -9.55
C ASN A 140 31.52 -10.24 -9.64
N LYS A 141 30.91 -11.21 -8.93
CA LYS A 141 31.22 -12.65 -9.07
C LYS A 141 30.72 -13.21 -10.40
N ASN A 142 29.54 -12.78 -10.85
CA ASN A 142 28.95 -13.24 -12.10
C ASN A 142 29.37 -12.33 -13.28
N LYS A 143 30.39 -12.74 -14.03
CA LYS A 143 30.86 -12.03 -15.24
C LYS A 143 29.96 -12.23 -16.48
N ILE A 144 28.68 -12.51 -16.27
CA ILE A 144 27.74 -12.73 -17.38
C ILE A 144 27.31 -11.36 -17.90
N THR A 145 27.82 -10.99 -19.06
CA THR A 145 27.39 -9.80 -19.78
C THR A 145 26.24 -10.16 -20.72
N GLN A 146 25.02 -9.75 -20.37
CA GLN A 146 23.87 -9.81 -21.28
C GLN A 146 23.48 -8.39 -21.67
N ARG A 147 23.36 -8.12 -22.97
CA ARG A 147 22.85 -6.86 -23.50
C ARG A 147 21.42 -7.08 -23.97
N ILE A 148 20.51 -6.26 -23.48
CA ILE A 148 19.10 -6.29 -23.86
C ILE A 148 18.81 -4.96 -24.56
N GLU A 149 18.49 -5.01 -25.85
CA GLU A 149 18.28 -3.79 -26.65
C GLU A 149 16.96 -3.09 -26.29
N ASP A 150 15.89 -3.87 -26.15
CA ASP A 150 14.62 -3.39 -25.60
C ASP A 150 14.40 -3.96 -24.20
N PHE A 151 14.99 -3.29 -23.21
CA PHE A 151 14.83 -3.68 -21.81
C PHE A 151 13.35 -3.65 -21.40
N ARG A 152 12.56 -2.70 -21.91
CA ARG A 152 11.17 -2.54 -21.47
C ARG A 152 10.31 -3.67 -21.99
N GLY A 153 10.42 -4.01 -23.27
CA GLY A 153 9.73 -5.15 -23.88
C GLY A 153 10.19 -6.49 -23.31
N TRP A 154 11.47 -6.65 -22.97
CA TRP A 154 11.98 -7.85 -22.31
C TRP A 154 11.48 -8.02 -20.87
N TRP A 155 11.55 -6.96 -20.06
CA TRP A 155 11.23 -7.01 -18.63
C TRP A 155 9.72 -7.07 -18.38
N ASN A 156 8.94 -6.30 -19.12
CA ASN A 156 7.47 -6.33 -19.05
C ASN A 156 6.87 -6.13 -20.45
N PRO A 157 6.66 -7.22 -21.22
CA PRO A 157 6.07 -7.16 -22.56
C PRO A 157 4.68 -6.52 -22.60
N PHE A 158 3.95 -6.54 -21.47
CA PHE A 158 2.57 -6.07 -21.38
C PHE A 158 2.43 -4.67 -20.78
N TYR A 159 3.55 -3.97 -20.55
CA TYR A 159 3.56 -2.72 -19.81
C TYR A 159 2.57 -1.66 -20.32
N PHE A 160 2.36 -1.59 -21.63
CA PHE A 160 1.47 -0.61 -22.24
C PHE A 160 0.00 -0.87 -21.84
N VAL A 161 -0.40 -2.13 -21.74
CA VAL A 161 -1.77 -2.49 -21.35
C VAL A 161 -1.99 -2.28 -19.85
N GLU A 162 -0.97 -2.56 -19.03
CA GLU A 162 -1.05 -2.47 -17.57
C GLU A 162 -0.97 -1.02 -17.06
N CYS A 163 -0.04 -0.21 -17.57
CA CYS A 163 0.16 1.17 -17.10
C CYS A 163 -0.94 2.15 -17.56
N HIS A 164 -1.70 1.83 -18.61
CA HIS A 164 -2.76 2.72 -19.11
C HIS A 164 -4.13 2.51 -18.45
N GLN A 165 -4.26 1.56 -17.51
CA GLN A 165 -5.48 1.43 -16.70
C GLN A 165 -5.49 2.47 -15.57
N LYS A 166 -5.74 3.74 -15.92
CA LYS A 166 -5.96 4.83 -14.96
C LYS A 166 -7.27 4.62 -14.19
N LYS A 167 -7.25 3.80 -13.14
CA LYS A 167 -8.42 3.54 -12.27
C LYS A 167 -8.20 3.95 -10.81
N MET A 168 -7.01 4.38 -10.43
CA MET A 168 -6.67 4.66 -9.03
C MET A 168 -7.21 6.02 -8.56
N PHE A 169 -7.09 7.05 -9.41
CA PHE A 169 -7.49 8.42 -9.06
C PHE A 169 -9.01 8.64 -9.04
N ASP A 170 -9.76 7.81 -9.75
CA ASP A 170 -11.23 7.82 -9.72
C ASP A 170 -11.80 7.60 -8.30
N MET A 171 -11.04 6.93 -7.42
CA MET A 171 -11.44 6.66 -6.04
C MET A 171 -11.56 7.91 -5.17
N PHE A 172 -10.84 8.98 -5.51
CA PHE A 172 -10.80 10.24 -4.75
C PHE A 172 -11.25 11.44 -5.58
N ASN A 173 -11.73 11.20 -6.81
CA ASN A 173 -12.12 12.24 -7.77
C ASN A 173 -11.05 13.34 -7.93
N ILE A 174 -9.76 12.95 -7.87
CA ILE A 174 -8.63 13.87 -8.01
C ILE A 174 -8.32 14.00 -9.50
N ASN A 175 -8.63 15.18 -10.07
CA ASN A 175 -8.16 15.54 -11.40
C ASN A 175 -6.67 15.90 -11.35
N TYR A 176 -5.90 15.41 -12.32
CA TYR A 176 -4.52 15.84 -12.54
C TYR A 176 -4.49 16.79 -13.73
N ASP A 177 -4.02 18.02 -13.50
CA ASP A 177 -3.48 18.90 -14.55
C ASP A 177 -2.02 18.52 -14.85
#